data_AF-A0A485NSY5-F1
#
_entry.id   AF-A0A485NSY5-F1
#
_cell.length_a   1.000
_cell.length_b   1.000
_cell.length_c   1.000
_cell.angle_alpha   90.00
_cell.angle_beta   90.00
_cell.angle_gamma   90.00
#
_symmetry.space_group_name_H-M   'P 1'
#
loop_
_entity.id
_entity.type
_entity.pdbx_description
1 polymer ?
#
loop_
_entity_poly.entity_id
_entity_poly.type
_entity_poly.pdbx_seq_one_letter_code
_entity_poly.pdbx_strand_id
1 'polypeptide(L)'
;MCPKCRGDDPQSVSPGSLLSQEKDHPEVAEAEVGCPFAGVGCSYKGSPKLMQEHEVTSQTTHLNLLLAFVKQWKAQLGSGLGSGPLALEQNLSDLQLQAAVEVAGDLEVDCYRAPCSESQDELALQHLMKEKLLAELEEKLRVFENIVAVLNKEVEASHLALAASIHQSQLDREHILSLEQRVVELQQTLAQKDQALGKLEQSLRLMEEASFDGTFLWKITNVTRRCHESACGRTVSLFSPAFYTAKYGYKLCLRLYLNGDGTGKRTHLSLFIVVMRGEYDALLPWPFRNKVTFMLLDQNNREHAIDAFRPDLSSASFQRPQSETNVASGCPLFFPLSRLQSPRHAYVKDDTMFLKCIVETSA
;
A
#
# COMPACT_ATOMS: atom_id res chain seq x y z
N MET A 1 1.12 9.87 42.03
CA MET A 1 0.57 10.36 43.32
C MET A 1 0.74 11.87 43.38
N CYS A 2 -0.24 12.57 43.94
CA CYS A 2 -0.16 13.94 44.49
C CYS A 2 1.11 14.15 45.34
N PRO A 3 1.50 15.34 45.86
CA PRO A 3 1.48 16.75 45.43
C PRO A 3 2.92 17.33 45.36
N LYS A 4 3.22 18.26 44.44
CA LYS A 4 4.25 19.34 44.55
C LYS A 4 4.52 19.92 43.16
N CYS A 5 3.65 20.83 42.72
CA CYS A 5 3.93 21.70 41.58
C CYS A 5 4.07 23.13 42.11
N ARG A 6 5.29 23.45 42.56
CA ARG A 6 5.92 24.77 42.51
C ARG A 6 7.11 24.58 41.57
N GLY A 7 7.42 25.41 40.60
CA GLY A 7 6.88 26.67 40.12
C GLY A 7 7.88 27.13 39.05
N ASP A 8 7.33 27.69 37.97
CA ASP A 8 7.86 28.73 37.10
C ASP A 8 9.30 28.67 36.57
N ASP A 9 9.41 28.26 35.30
CA ASP A 9 9.72 29.11 34.13
C ASP A 9 11.12 29.76 33.96
N PRO A 10 11.49 30.20 32.73
CA PRO A 10 12.70 29.74 32.06
C PRO A 10 13.67 30.90 31.73
N GLN A 11 14.90 30.61 31.30
CA GLN A 11 15.57 31.48 30.33
C GLN A 11 16.84 30.87 29.71
N SER A 12 16.82 30.86 28.37
CA SER A 12 17.89 31.22 27.42
C SER A 12 19.28 30.58 27.54
N VAL A 13 19.79 30.00 26.44
CA VAL A 13 20.92 30.55 25.64
C VAL A 13 20.94 29.88 24.25
N SER A 14 21.25 30.70 23.24
CA SER A 14 21.35 30.46 21.79
C SER A 14 22.44 29.47 21.32
N PRO A 15 22.43 29.05 20.04
CA PRO A 15 23.30 28.02 19.49
C PRO A 15 24.55 28.61 18.79
N GLY A 16 25.68 27.90 18.84
CA GLY A 16 26.87 28.30 18.08
C GLY A 16 28.12 27.42 18.26
N SER A 17 28.24 26.44 17.35
CA SER A 17 29.46 26.08 16.60
C SER A 17 30.58 25.19 17.19
N LEU A 18 30.89 24.18 16.35
CA LEU A 18 32.21 23.70 15.94
C LEU A 18 32.88 22.50 16.68
N LEU A 19 33.10 21.47 15.85
CA LEU A 19 34.27 20.58 15.74
C LEU A 19 34.04 19.10 16.09
N SER A 20 33.84 18.34 15.01
CA SER A 20 34.54 17.10 14.66
C SER A 20 35.37 16.45 15.77
N GLN A 21 34.91 15.30 16.24
CA GLN A 21 35.77 14.25 16.76
C GLN A 21 35.41 12.94 16.08
N GLU A 22 36.29 12.53 15.17
CA GLU A 22 36.53 11.12 14.86
C GLU A 22 36.70 10.36 16.17
N LYS A 23 35.84 9.36 16.40
CA LYS A 23 36.05 8.35 17.43
C LYS A 23 36.18 7.01 16.74
N ASP A 24 37.42 6.75 16.38
CA ASP A 24 38.07 5.45 16.31
C ASP A 24 37.41 4.49 17.31
N HIS A 25 36.72 3.46 16.79
CA HIS A 25 36.16 2.37 17.59
C HIS A 25 37.02 1.14 17.38
N PRO A 26 37.31 0.38 18.45
CA PRO A 26 38.24 -0.74 18.38
C PRO A 26 37.66 -1.83 17.51
N GLU A 27 38.47 -2.29 16.57
CA GLU A 27 38.25 -3.41 15.67
C GLU A 27 37.95 -4.68 16.47
N VAL A 28 36.66 -4.91 16.72
CA VAL A 28 36.16 -6.24 17.09
C VAL A 28 36.20 -7.04 15.80
N ALA A 29 36.99 -8.11 15.78
CA ALA A 29 37.01 -9.07 14.67
C ALA A 29 35.62 -9.72 14.55
N GLU A 30 34.71 -9.06 13.84
CA GLU A 30 33.43 -9.62 13.42
C GLU A 30 33.75 -10.72 12.43
N ALA A 31 33.44 -11.97 12.81
CA ALA A 31 33.65 -13.12 11.94
C ALA A 31 32.90 -12.90 10.62
N GLU A 32 33.64 -12.77 9.52
CA GLU A 32 33.06 -12.64 8.18
C GLU A 32 32.21 -13.87 7.87
N VAL A 33 30.92 -13.64 7.61
CA VAL A 33 30.00 -14.71 7.22
C VAL A 33 29.94 -14.75 5.70
N GLY A 34 30.03 -15.95 5.13
CA GLY A 34 29.89 -16.17 3.69
C GLY A 34 28.41 -16.13 3.26
N CYS A 35 28.15 -15.64 2.05
CA CYS A 35 26.81 -15.62 1.48
C CYS A 35 26.19 -17.03 1.44
N PRO A 36 24.90 -17.23 1.78
CA PRO A 36 24.22 -18.52 1.68
C PRO A 36 24.28 -19.14 0.27
N PHE A 37 24.41 -18.32 -0.77
CA PHE A 37 24.57 -18.74 -2.17
C PHE A 37 26.01 -19.05 -2.57
N ALA A 38 26.95 -19.15 -1.64
CA ALA A 38 28.33 -19.52 -1.93
C ALA A 38 28.44 -20.90 -2.60
N GLY A 39 27.57 -21.85 -2.22
CA GLY A 39 27.50 -23.18 -2.84
C GLY A 39 27.07 -23.19 -4.31
N VAL A 40 26.48 -22.09 -4.80
CA VAL A 40 26.07 -21.92 -6.21
C VAL A 40 26.90 -20.85 -6.94
N GLY A 41 28.01 -20.40 -6.34
CA GLY A 41 29.01 -19.54 -6.98
C GLY A 41 29.05 -18.07 -6.53
N CYS A 42 28.36 -17.69 -5.45
CA CYS A 42 28.49 -16.35 -4.90
C CYS A 42 29.76 -16.21 -4.03
N SER A 43 30.66 -15.28 -4.38
CA SER A 43 31.93 -15.08 -3.67
C SER A 43 31.88 -14.04 -2.54
N TYR A 44 30.69 -13.51 -2.22
CA TYR A 44 30.55 -12.43 -1.23
C TYR A 44 30.74 -12.93 0.21
N LYS A 45 31.55 -12.17 0.97
CA LYS A 45 31.76 -12.31 2.42
C LYS A 45 31.70 -10.93 3.04
N GLY A 46 31.06 -10.81 4.19
CA GLY A 46 30.93 -9.52 4.87
C GLY A 46 30.35 -9.67 6.26
N SER A 47 30.20 -8.54 6.96
CA SER A 47 29.53 -8.51 8.26
C SER A 47 28.04 -8.82 8.11
N PRO A 48 27.37 -9.32 9.17
CA PRO A 48 25.94 -9.67 9.12
C PRO A 48 25.03 -8.55 8.63
N LYS A 49 25.37 -7.29 8.93
CA LYS A 49 24.61 -6.10 8.47
C LYS A 49 24.75 -5.88 6.96
N LEU A 50 25.96 -6.02 6.43
CA LEU A 50 26.22 -5.87 5.00
C LEU A 50 25.70 -7.08 4.19
N MET A 51 25.60 -8.25 4.82
CA MET A 51 24.97 -9.44 4.22
C MET A 51 23.48 -9.19 3.90
N GLN A 52 22.77 -8.52 4.79
CA GLN A 52 21.35 -8.24 4.59
C GLN A 52 21.12 -7.26 3.42
N GLU A 53 21.98 -6.26 3.26
CA GLU A 53 21.95 -5.35 2.10
C GLU A 53 22.36 -6.06 0.79
N HIS A 54 23.36 -6.95 0.86
CA HIS A 54 23.78 -7.78 -0.27
C HIS A 54 22.66 -8.70 -0.75
N GLU A 55 21.93 -9.37 0.14
CA GLU A 55 20.80 -10.25 -0.19
C GLU A 55 19.67 -9.49 -0.88
N VAL A 56 19.38 -8.25 -0.48
CA VAL A 56 18.33 -7.44 -1.10
C VAL A 56 18.76 -6.93 -2.49
N THR A 57 20.03 -6.54 -2.64
CA THR A 57 20.54 -5.95 -3.90
C THR A 57 20.95 -6.99 -4.94
N SER A 58 21.29 -8.21 -4.52
CA SER A 58 21.84 -9.26 -5.40
C SER A 58 20.85 -10.36 -5.79
N GLN A 59 19.55 -10.17 -5.52
CA GLN A 59 18.51 -11.18 -5.78
C GLN A 59 18.51 -11.67 -7.23
N THR A 60 18.60 -10.77 -8.20
CA THR A 60 18.64 -11.13 -9.63
C THR A 60 19.89 -11.94 -9.97
N THR A 61 21.02 -11.61 -9.35
CA THR A 61 22.29 -12.31 -9.52
C THR A 61 22.23 -13.72 -8.93
N HIS A 62 21.65 -13.87 -7.73
CA HIS A 62 21.45 -15.17 -7.07
C HIS A 62 20.47 -16.05 -7.84
N LEU A 63 19.36 -15.49 -8.36
CA LEU A 63 18.42 -16.22 -9.21
C LEU A 63 19.08 -16.73 -10.50
N ASN A 64 19.95 -15.95 -11.12
CA ASN A 64 20.69 -16.38 -12.31
C ASN A 64 21.71 -17.49 -12.00
N LEU A 65 22.41 -17.41 -10.85
CA LEU A 65 23.31 -18.46 -10.39
C LEU A 65 22.56 -19.76 -10.08
N LEU A 66 21.40 -19.68 -9.41
CA LEU A 66 20.54 -20.83 -9.18
C LEU A 66 20.03 -21.43 -10.49
N LEU A 67 19.61 -20.61 -11.45
CA LEU A 67 19.14 -21.08 -12.75
C LEU A 67 20.27 -21.78 -13.52
N ALA A 68 21.50 -21.26 -13.46
CA ALA A 68 22.68 -21.88 -14.06
C ALA A 68 23.01 -23.21 -13.36
N PHE A 69 22.96 -23.24 -12.03
CA PHE A 69 23.17 -24.45 -11.25
C PHE A 69 22.14 -25.53 -11.56
N VAL A 70 20.85 -25.17 -11.66
CA VAL A 70 19.76 -26.09 -12.05
C VAL A 70 19.92 -26.58 -13.49
N LYS A 71 20.37 -25.72 -14.42
CA LYS A 71 20.68 -26.14 -15.80
C LYS A 71 21.85 -27.12 -15.86
N GLN A 72 22.89 -26.89 -15.07
CA GLN A 72 24.05 -27.78 -14.97
C GLN A 72 23.69 -29.11 -14.30
N TRP A 73 22.90 -29.09 -13.22
CA TRP A 73 22.32 -30.27 -12.60
C TRP A 73 21.44 -31.05 -13.58
N LYS A 74 20.61 -30.35 -14.36
CA LYS A 74 19.79 -30.96 -15.41
C LYS A 74 20.64 -31.57 -16.52
N ALA A 75 21.79 -31.01 -16.85
CA ALA A 75 22.73 -31.59 -17.81
C ALA A 75 23.45 -32.83 -17.24
N GLN A 76 23.78 -32.83 -15.93
CA GLN A 76 24.35 -33.99 -15.24
C GLN A 76 23.34 -35.14 -15.08
N LEU A 77 22.07 -34.85 -14.78
CA LEU A 77 20.98 -35.85 -14.80
C LEU A 77 20.57 -36.25 -16.22
N GLY A 78 20.67 -35.33 -17.19
CA GLY A 78 20.40 -35.58 -18.61
C GLY A 78 21.45 -36.44 -19.30
N SER A 79 22.57 -36.74 -18.63
CA SER A 79 23.60 -37.68 -19.09
C SER A 79 23.39 -39.10 -18.55
N GLY A 80 22.38 -39.33 -17.69
CA GLY A 80 22.17 -40.63 -17.02
C GLY A 80 20.72 -41.12 -16.94
N LEU A 81 19.71 -40.27 -17.16
CA LEU A 81 18.29 -40.67 -17.11
C LEU A 81 17.48 -39.99 -18.22
N GLY A 82 17.75 -40.43 -19.45
CA GLY A 82 16.78 -40.38 -20.53
C GLY A 82 16.03 -41.70 -20.62
N SER A 83 15.18 -42.03 -19.63
CA SER A 83 14.03 -42.94 -19.80
C SER A 83 13.27 -43.18 -18.48
N GLY A 84 12.00 -42.80 -18.50
CA GLY A 84 10.95 -43.24 -17.59
C GLY A 84 9.68 -42.43 -17.88
N PRO A 85 8.49 -43.01 -18.12
CA PRO A 85 8.07 -44.40 -17.94
C PRO A 85 7.60 -45.05 -19.26
N LEU A 86 8.47 -45.81 -19.92
CA LEU A 86 8.06 -46.89 -20.83
C LEU A 86 8.78 -48.23 -20.50
N ALA A 87 9.58 -48.26 -19.43
CA ALA A 87 10.42 -49.41 -19.07
C ALA A 87 9.81 -50.31 -17.97
N LEU A 88 8.50 -50.23 -17.72
CA LEU A 88 7.78 -51.17 -16.84
C LEU A 88 6.68 -51.96 -17.56
N GLU A 89 6.37 -51.66 -18.83
CA GLU A 89 5.51 -52.49 -19.67
C GLU A 89 6.30 -53.44 -20.60
N GLN A 90 7.62 -53.28 -20.73
CA GLN A 90 8.45 -54.13 -21.58
C GLN A 90 9.09 -55.34 -20.86
N ASN A 91 8.89 -55.52 -19.55
CA ASN A 91 9.38 -56.71 -18.82
C ASN A 91 8.27 -57.65 -18.34
N LEU A 92 7.01 -57.43 -18.74
CA LEU A 92 5.91 -58.38 -18.50
C LEU A 92 5.56 -59.22 -19.74
N SER A 93 6.18 -58.94 -20.89
CA SER A 93 5.91 -59.63 -22.16
C SER A 93 6.89 -60.77 -22.50
N ASP A 94 7.93 -60.98 -21.69
CA ASP A 94 8.93 -62.06 -21.90
C ASP A 94 8.71 -63.30 -21.01
N LEU A 95 7.57 -63.38 -20.31
CA LEU A 95 7.17 -64.55 -19.52
C LEU A 95 5.87 -65.19 -20.02
N GLN A 96 5.65 -65.12 -21.34
CA GLN A 96 4.54 -65.82 -21.98
C GLN A 96 4.99 -66.51 -23.26
N LEU A 97 5.61 -67.68 -23.08
CA LEU A 97 5.63 -68.71 -24.11
C LEU A 97 5.50 -70.10 -23.48
N GLN A 98 4.46 -70.80 -23.96
CA GLN A 98 4.16 -72.23 -23.89
C GLN A 98 3.51 -72.80 -22.61
N ALA A 99 2.29 -72.33 -22.34
CA ALA A 99 1.21 -73.29 -22.06
C ALA A 99 0.82 -73.95 -23.40
N ALA A 100 1.51 -75.05 -23.75
CA ALA A 100 1.10 -75.91 -24.84
C ALA A 100 -0.06 -76.79 -24.37
N VAL A 101 -1.10 -76.80 -25.19
CA VAL A 101 -2.24 -77.71 -25.14
C VAL A 101 -1.77 -79.14 -25.41
N GLU A 102 -2.01 -80.07 -24.48
CA GLU A 102 -2.19 -81.50 -24.74
C GLU A 102 -3.30 -82.00 -23.78
N VAL A 103 -4.52 -82.18 -24.26
CA VAL A 103 -5.07 -83.43 -24.81
C VAL A 103 -5.03 -84.56 -23.79
N ALA A 104 -6.22 -84.95 -23.36
CA ALA A 104 -6.47 -86.19 -22.63
C ALA A 104 -6.04 -87.40 -23.47
N GLY A 105 -5.28 -88.30 -22.86
CA GLY A 105 -4.94 -89.60 -23.42
C GLY A 105 -4.09 -90.41 -22.45
N ASP A 106 -4.72 -91.36 -21.77
CA ASP A 106 -4.03 -92.50 -21.16
C ASP A 106 -3.12 -93.20 -22.18
N LEU A 107 -1.91 -93.57 -21.79
CA LEU A 107 -1.20 -94.78 -22.24
C LEU A 107 0.15 -94.91 -21.49
N GLU A 108 0.24 -95.92 -20.63
CA GLU A 108 1.51 -96.48 -20.15
C GLU A 108 2.36 -96.93 -21.34
N VAL A 109 3.64 -96.52 -21.45
CA VAL A 109 4.69 -97.35 -22.07
C VAL A 109 6.06 -97.06 -21.41
N ASP A 110 6.71 -98.18 -21.17
CA ASP A 110 7.93 -98.48 -20.44
C ASP A 110 9.26 -98.10 -21.13
N CYS A 111 10.32 -98.07 -20.31
CA CYS A 111 11.75 -98.34 -20.62
C CYS A 111 12.57 -97.29 -21.40
N TYR A 112 13.66 -96.77 -20.81
CA TYR A 112 14.93 -97.47 -20.63
C TYR A 112 15.88 -96.67 -19.72
N ARG A 113 16.28 -97.30 -18.61
CA ARG A 113 17.36 -96.89 -17.72
C ARG A 113 18.71 -97.27 -18.34
N ALA A 114 19.60 -96.30 -18.52
CA ALA A 114 21.04 -96.56 -18.62
C ALA A 114 21.63 -96.58 -17.18
N PRO A 115 22.33 -97.65 -16.77
CA PRO A 115 22.84 -97.77 -15.41
C PRO A 115 24.18 -97.03 -15.29
N CYS A 116 24.16 -95.83 -14.73
CA CYS A 116 25.32 -95.31 -14.03
C CYS A 116 25.10 -95.61 -12.55
N SER A 117 25.94 -96.46 -11.97
CA SER A 117 25.96 -96.75 -10.54
C SER A 117 26.43 -95.51 -9.80
N GLU A 118 25.53 -94.58 -9.53
CA GLU A 118 25.66 -93.70 -8.38
C GLU A 118 25.42 -94.59 -7.15
N SER A 119 26.40 -94.61 -6.26
CA SER A 119 26.23 -95.26 -4.95
C SER A 119 25.00 -94.65 -4.25
N GLN A 120 24.24 -95.44 -3.48
CA GLN A 120 23.12 -94.92 -2.68
C GLN A 120 23.56 -93.72 -1.79
N ASP A 121 24.85 -93.65 -1.46
CA ASP A 121 25.49 -92.55 -0.73
C ASP A 121 25.67 -91.25 -1.55
N GLU A 122 25.91 -91.29 -2.87
CA GLU A 122 26.05 -90.08 -3.71
C GLU A 122 24.71 -89.38 -3.98
N LEU A 123 23.65 -90.15 -4.22
CA LEU A 123 22.28 -89.64 -4.33
C LEU A 123 21.78 -89.06 -3.00
N ALA A 124 22.13 -89.69 -1.87
CA ALA A 124 21.84 -89.18 -0.54
C ALA A 124 22.62 -87.88 -0.24
N LEU A 125 23.88 -87.77 -0.67
CA LEU A 125 24.70 -86.56 -0.51
C LEU A 125 24.16 -85.38 -1.34
N GLN A 126 23.73 -85.62 -2.59
CA GLN A 126 23.08 -84.60 -3.43
C GLN A 126 21.74 -84.15 -2.85
N HIS A 127 20.94 -85.09 -2.30
CA HIS A 127 19.68 -84.77 -1.63
C HIS A 127 19.91 -83.90 -0.40
N LEU A 128 20.90 -84.25 0.42
CA LEU A 128 21.29 -83.48 1.61
C LEU A 128 21.80 -82.07 1.24
N MET A 129 22.57 -81.93 0.16
CA MET A 129 23.03 -80.61 -0.33
C MET A 129 21.88 -79.76 -0.87
N LYS A 130 20.91 -80.36 -1.56
CA LYS A 130 19.70 -79.67 -2.02
C LYS A 130 18.82 -79.22 -0.86
N GLU A 131 18.62 -80.06 0.16
CA GLU A 131 17.90 -79.69 1.38
C GLU A 131 18.57 -78.54 2.12
N LYS A 132 19.91 -78.56 2.21
CA LYS A 132 20.67 -77.49 2.84
C LYS A 132 20.56 -76.16 2.06
N LEU A 133 20.61 -76.21 0.73
CA LEU A 133 20.42 -75.06 -0.14
C LEU A 133 18.97 -74.53 -0.06
N LEU A 134 17.98 -75.42 -0.02
CA LEU A 134 16.57 -75.06 0.14
C LEU A 134 16.33 -74.35 1.47
N ALA A 135 16.88 -74.88 2.57
CA ALA A 135 16.79 -74.25 3.88
C ALA A 135 17.44 -72.85 3.89
N GLU A 136 18.58 -72.68 3.22
CA GLU A 136 19.27 -71.39 3.11
C GLU A 136 18.50 -70.38 2.21
N LEU A 137 17.79 -70.87 1.19
CA LEU A 137 16.92 -70.06 0.34
C LEU A 137 15.63 -69.65 1.08
N GLU A 138 15.05 -70.55 1.87
CA GLU A 138 13.89 -70.29 2.73
C GLU A 138 14.22 -69.24 3.80
N GLU A 139 15.41 -69.31 4.41
CA GLU A 139 15.87 -68.31 5.37
C GLU A 139 16.03 -66.94 4.71
N LYS A 140 16.62 -66.88 3.51
CA LYS A 140 16.72 -65.63 2.71
C LYS A 140 15.35 -65.09 2.31
N LEU A 141 14.43 -65.96 1.87
CA LEU A 141 13.05 -65.58 1.56
C LEU A 141 12.37 -64.96 2.79
N ARG A 142 12.54 -65.57 3.97
CA ARG A 142 11.98 -65.04 5.22
C ARG A 142 12.55 -63.66 5.58
N VAL A 143 13.83 -63.40 5.30
CA VAL A 143 14.43 -62.07 5.48
C VAL A 143 13.82 -61.07 4.50
N PHE A 144 13.66 -61.44 3.22
CA PHE A 144 13.03 -60.57 2.23
C PHE A 144 11.57 -60.26 2.56
N GLU A 145 10.79 -61.25 3.00
CA GLU A 145 9.40 -61.05 3.45
C GLU A 145 9.32 -60.03 4.60
N ASN A 146 10.23 -60.12 5.58
CA ASN A 146 10.30 -59.16 6.68
C ASN A 146 10.67 -57.75 6.20
N ILE A 147 11.63 -57.62 5.28
CA ILE A 147 12.02 -56.33 4.70
C ILE A 147 10.83 -55.70 3.95
N VAL A 148 10.13 -56.49 3.12
CA VAL A 148 8.94 -56.02 2.39
C VAL A 148 7.84 -55.59 3.36
N ALA A 149 7.62 -56.34 4.44
CA ALA A 149 6.62 -55.97 5.45
C ALA A 149 6.95 -54.65 6.16
N VAL A 150 8.22 -54.41 6.49
CA VAL A 150 8.67 -53.14 7.11
C VAL A 150 8.54 -51.99 6.11
N LEU A 151 9.02 -52.16 4.88
CA LEU A 151 8.93 -51.15 3.83
C LEU A 151 7.47 -50.79 3.52
N ASN A 152 6.57 -51.76 3.46
CA ASN A 152 5.16 -51.51 3.22
C ASN A 152 4.53 -50.67 4.35
N LYS A 153 4.84 -51.00 5.62
CA LYS A 153 4.41 -50.18 6.77
C LYS A 153 4.96 -48.76 6.72
N GLU A 154 6.21 -48.58 6.30
CA GLU A 154 6.83 -47.27 6.21
C GLU A 154 6.26 -46.43 5.06
N VAL A 155 5.96 -47.07 3.92
CA VAL A 155 5.23 -46.44 2.81
C VAL A 155 3.83 -46.01 3.23
N GLU A 156 3.08 -46.87 3.93
CA GLU A 156 1.75 -46.54 4.45
C GLU A 156 1.80 -45.36 5.44
N ALA A 157 2.75 -45.38 6.39
CA ALA A 157 2.95 -44.30 7.34
C ALA A 157 3.32 -42.98 6.64
N SER A 158 4.22 -43.03 5.66
CA SER A 158 4.61 -41.87 4.85
C SER A 158 3.43 -41.34 4.03
N HIS A 159 2.59 -42.21 3.46
CA HIS A 159 1.41 -41.81 2.70
C HIS A 159 0.39 -41.09 3.59
N LEU A 160 0.13 -41.60 4.80
CA LEU A 160 -0.73 -40.96 5.79
C LEU A 160 -0.20 -39.58 6.21
N ALA A 161 1.11 -39.47 6.47
CA ALA A 161 1.74 -38.20 6.81
C ALA A 161 1.64 -37.18 5.66
N LEU A 162 1.86 -37.62 4.41
CA LEU A 162 1.71 -36.79 3.23
C LEU A 162 0.26 -36.32 3.04
N ALA A 163 -0.72 -37.21 3.21
CA ALA A 163 -2.13 -36.87 3.11
C ALA A 163 -2.54 -35.81 4.17
N ALA A 164 -2.07 -35.97 5.41
CA ALA A 164 -2.29 -34.98 6.46
C ALA A 164 -1.64 -33.63 6.13
N SER A 165 -0.40 -33.64 5.63
CA SER A 165 0.30 -32.41 5.22
C SER A 165 -0.38 -31.69 4.05
N ILE A 166 -0.90 -32.43 3.07
CA ILE A 166 -1.64 -31.86 1.93
C ILE A 166 -2.93 -31.20 2.44
N HIS A 167 -3.67 -31.88 3.32
CA HIS A 167 -4.89 -31.34 3.90
C HIS A 167 -4.62 -30.05 4.69
N GLN A 168 -3.56 -30.04 5.50
CA GLN A 168 -3.17 -28.84 6.25
C GLN A 168 -2.80 -27.68 5.30
N SER A 169 -2.02 -27.96 4.25
CA SER A 169 -1.64 -26.96 3.25
C SER A 169 -2.86 -26.36 2.53
N GLN A 170 -3.91 -27.15 2.28
CA GLN A 170 -5.16 -26.66 1.72
C GLN A 170 -5.89 -25.70 2.66
N LEU A 171 -6.00 -26.04 3.94
CA LEU A 171 -6.61 -25.17 4.96
C LEU A 171 -5.83 -23.86 5.12
N ASP A 172 -4.50 -23.94 5.18
CA ASP A 172 -3.64 -22.77 5.28
C ASP A 172 -3.80 -21.86 4.05
N ARG A 173 -3.95 -22.45 2.85
CA ARG A 173 -4.22 -21.68 1.63
C ARG A 173 -5.55 -20.95 1.67
N GLU A 174 -6.61 -21.58 2.16
CA GLU A 174 -7.92 -20.95 2.33
C GLU A 174 -7.86 -19.81 3.36
N HIS A 175 -7.16 -20.02 4.46
CA HIS A 175 -6.92 -18.99 5.46
C HIS A 175 -6.13 -17.80 4.90
N ILE A 176 -5.08 -18.04 4.10
CA ILE A 176 -4.31 -16.99 3.45
C ILE A 176 -5.21 -16.16 2.53
N LEU A 177 -6.01 -16.81 1.68
CA LEU A 177 -6.94 -16.10 0.77
C LEU A 177 -7.97 -15.26 1.55
N SER A 178 -8.50 -15.79 2.66
CA SER A 178 -9.42 -15.05 3.53
C SER A 178 -8.75 -13.83 4.17
N LEU A 179 -7.51 -13.98 4.63
CA LEU A 179 -6.73 -12.88 5.20
C LEU A 179 -6.39 -11.82 4.15
N GLU A 180 -5.99 -12.23 2.94
CA GLU A 180 -5.73 -11.33 1.82
C GLU A 180 -6.97 -10.49 1.48
N GLN A 181 -8.15 -11.13 1.40
CA GLN A 181 -9.41 -10.41 1.21
C GLN A 181 -9.66 -9.40 2.35
N ARG A 182 -9.45 -9.82 3.60
CA ARG A 182 -9.67 -8.96 4.76
C ARG A 182 -8.69 -7.78 4.81
N VAL A 183 -7.45 -7.97 4.34
CA VAL A 183 -6.48 -6.87 4.18
C VAL A 183 -6.98 -5.84 3.16
N VAL A 184 -7.51 -6.29 2.02
CA VAL A 184 -8.07 -5.38 1.00
C VAL A 184 -9.27 -4.60 1.54
N GLU A 185 -10.19 -5.25 2.26
CA GLU A 185 -11.34 -4.60 2.89
C GLU A 185 -10.92 -3.55 3.93
N LEU A 186 -9.89 -3.85 4.74
CA LEU A 186 -9.32 -2.92 5.70
C LEU A 186 -8.65 -1.72 5.01
N GLN A 187 -7.92 -1.95 3.93
CA GLN A 187 -7.30 -0.88 3.13
C GLN A 187 -8.35 0.06 2.52
N GLN A 188 -9.45 -0.48 1.99
CA GLN A 188 -10.57 0.33 1.48
C GLN A 188 -11.22 1.14 2.59
N THR A 189 -11.46 0.53 3.74
CA THR A 189 -12.04 1.21 4.90
C THR A 189 -11.13 2.34 5.39
N LEU A 190 -9.82 2.10 5.46
CA LEU A 190 -8.84 3.11 5.85
C LEU A 190 -8.86 4.29 4.88
N ALA A 191 -8.83 4.04 3.57
CA ALA A 191 -8.90 5.10 2.56
C ALA A 191 -10.18 5.95 2.67
N GLN A 192 -11.32 5.32 2.98
CA GLN A 192 -12.57 6.05 3.22
C GLN A 192 -12.50 6.91 4.50
N LYS A 193 -11.89 6.39 5.56
CA LYS A 193 -11.68 7.13 6.82
C LYS A 193 -10.73 8.31 6.61
N ASP A 194 -9.64 8.14 5.89
CA ASP A 194 -8.71 9.21 5.54
C ASP A 194 -9.39 10.33 4.75
N GLN A 195 -10.25 9.96 3.79
CA GLN A 195 -11.06 10.94 3.05
C GLN A 195 -12.03 11.70 3.99
N ALA A 196 -12.67 11.00 4.92
CA ALA A 196 -13.58 11.61 5.89
C ALA A 196 -12.83 12.55 6.85
N LEU A 197 -11.65 12.16 7.31
CA LEU A 197 -10.77 12.99 8.14
C LEU A 197 -10.35 14.26 7.40
N GLY A 198 -9.92 14.15 6.14
CA GLY A 198 -9.57 15.32 5.33
C GLY A 198 -10.74 16.32 5.16
N LYS A 199 -11.98 15.81 4.99
CA LYS A 199 -13.18 16.65 4.97
C LYS A 199 -13.46 17.30 6.32
N LEU A 200 -13.27 16.58 7.42
CA LEU A 200 -13.47 17.10 8.77
C LEU A 200 -12.44 18.19 9.10
N GLU A 201 -11.17 17.99 8.78
CA GLU A 201 -10.12 19.00 8.93
C GLU A 201 -10.42 20.26 8.11
N GLN A 202 -10.93 20.10 6.89
CA GLN A 202 -11.36 21.24 6.08
C GLN A 202 -12.53 21.98 6.74
N SER A 203 -13.53 21.26 7.24
CA SER A 203 -14.67 21.85 7.96
C SER A 203 -14.22 22.61 9.21
N LEU A 204 -13.28 22.05 9.97
CA LEU A 204 -12.73 22.66 11.18
C LEU A 204 -11.99 23.96 10.87
N ARG A 205 -11.13 23.97 9.84
CA ARG A 205 -10.47 25.19 9.35
C ARG A 205 -11.47 26.29 8.96
N LEU A 206 -12.53 25.92 8.24
CA LEU A 206 -13.58 26.88 7.86
C LEU A 206 -14.34 27.43 9.07
N MET A 207 -14.48 26.64 10.13
CA MET A 207 -15.11 27.07 11.39
C MET A 207 -14.21 28.00 12.19
N GLU A 208 -12.90 27.75 12.24
CA GLU A 208 -11.92 28.62 12.89
C GLU A 208 -11.86 30.02 12.25
N GLU A 209 -12.07 30.10 10.95
CA GLU A 209 -12.08 31.36 10.18
C GLU A 209 -13.45 32.06 10.21
N ALA A 210 -14.51 31.42 10.74
CA ALA A 210 -15.85 31.99 10.74
C ALA A 210 -15.98 33.12 11.78
N SER A 211 -16.39 34.29 11.32
CA SER A 211 -16.78 35.41 12.19
C SER A 211 -18.29 35.45 12.40
N PHE A 212 -18.75 36.00 13.54
CA PHE A 212 -20.16 36.08 13.93
C PHE A 212 -20.59 37.48 14.39
N ASP A 213 -19.84 38.53 14.03
CA ASP A 213 -20.11 39.92 14.42
C ASP A 213 -20.35 40.86 13.22
N GLY A 214 -20.48 40.29 12.01
CA GLY A 214 -20.61 41.06 10.77
C GLY A 214 -19.28 41.62 10.24
N THR A 215 -18.16 41.45 10.93
CA THR A 215 -16.82 41.83 10.47
C THR A 215 -16.03 40.59 10.10
N PHE A 216 -15.45 40.57 8.90
CA PHE A 216 -14.67 39.45 8.40
C PHE A 216 -13.33 39.94 7.83
N LEU A 217 -12.24 39.27 8.22
CA LEU A 217 -10.89 39.55 7.73
C LEU A 217 -10.37 38.34 6.95
N TRP A 218 -10.19 38.51 5.65
CA TRP A 218 -9.73 37.48 4.75
C TRP A 218 -8.25 37.65 4.41
N LYS A 219 -7.42 36.73 4.89
CA LYS A 219 -6.01 36.62 4.51
C LYS A 219 -5.89 35.81 3.22
N ILE A 220 -5.25 36.39 2.22
CA ILE A 220 -4.99 35.72 0.94
C ILE A 220 -3.48 35.61 0.77
N THR A 221 -2.96 34.39 0.85
CA THR A 221 -1.55 34.07 0.61
C THR A 221 -1.31 33.70 -0.85
N ASN A 222 -0.03 33.68 -1.24
CA ASN A 222 0.40 33.30 -2.58
C ASN A 222 -0.19 34.19 -3.67
N VAL A 223 -0.30 35.50 -3.39
CA VAL A 223 -0.99 36.47 -4.24
C VAL A 223 -0.44 36.46 -5.65
N THR A 224 0.88 36.45 -5.80
CA THR A 224 1.56 36.46 -7.11
C THR A 224 1.15 35.26 -7.96
N ARG A 225 1.19 34.06 -7.36
CA ARG A 225 0.77 32.82 -8.02
C ARG A 225 -0.72 32.87 -8.39
N ARG A 226 -1.58 33.25 -7.46
CA ARG A 226 -3.04 33.28 -7.68
C ARG A 226 -3.43 34.32 -8.74
N CYS A 227 -2.77 35.48 -8.76
CA CYS A 227 -2.93 36.49 -9.82
C CYS A 227 -2.56 35.93 -11.20
N HIS A 228 -1.44 35.20 -11.30
CA HIS A 228 -1.05 34.55 -12.55
C HIS A 228 -2.06 33.46 -12.98
N GLU A 229 -2.53 32.64 -12.04
CA GLU A 229 -3.57 31.62 -12.29
C GLU A 229 -4.90 32.23 -12.77
N SER A 230 -5.29 33.39 -12.22
CA SER A 230 -6.45 34.15 -12.70
C SER A 230 -6.20 34.81 -14.07
N ALA A 231 -4.97 35.24 -14.36
CA ALA A 231 -4.60 35.84 -15.64
C ALA A 231 -4.63 34.83 -16.80
N CYS A 232 -4.18 33.60 -16.56
CA CYS A 232 -4.24 32.51 -17.55
C CYS A 232 -5.60 31.81 -17.62
N GLY A 233 -6.56 32.19 -16.74
CA GLY A 233 -7.91 31.63 -16.72
C GLY A 233 -8.04 30.27 -16.04
N ARG A 234 -6.97 29.75 -15.40
CA ARG A 234 -7.01 28.49 -14.65
C ARG A 234 -7.93 28.58 -13.43
N THR A 235 -7.88 29.69 -12.70
CA THR A 235 -8.73 29.93 -11.52
C THR A 235 -9.21 31.38 -11.53
N VAL A 236 -10.40 31.59 -12.08
CA VAL A 236 -10.93 32.93 -12.35
C VAL A 236 -11.36 33.71 -11.11
N SER A 237 -11.85 33.03 -10.07
CA SER A 237 -12.33 33.65 -8.83
C SER A 237 -12.06 32.78 -7.61
N LEU A 238 -11.93 33.43 -6.46
CA LEU A 238 -11.77 32.81 -5.16
C LEU A 238 -13.01 33.07 -4.30
N PHE A 239 -13.39 32.09 -3.48
CA PHE A 239 -14.40 32.26 -2.43
C PHE A 239 -13.73 32.30 -1.07
N SER A 240 -14.19 33.19 -0.21
CA SER A 240 -13.79 33.18 1.19
C SER A 240 -14.54 32.10 1.96
N PRO A 241 -14.02 31.73 3.15
CA PRO A 241 -14.84 31.12 4.19
C PRO A 241 -16.12 31.91 4.44
N ALA A 242 -17.14 31.20 4.92
CA ALA A 242 -18.39 31.82 5.32
C ALA A 242 -18.21 32.56 6.67
N PHE A 243 -18.89 33.70 6.79
CA PHE A 243 -19.00 34.46 8.03
C PHE A 243 -20.45 34.91 8.22
N TYR A 244 -20.76 35.37 9.42
CA TYR A 244 -22.11 35.68 9.83
C TYR A 244 -22.22 37.09 10.40
N THR A 245 -23.39 37.66 10.25
CA THR A 245 -23.75 38.95 10.89
C THR A 245 -23.96 38.82 12.39
N ALA A 246 -24.40 37.65 12.85
CA ALA A 246 -24.60 37.28 14.26
C ALA A 246 -24.50 35.76 14.39
N LYS A 247 -24.44 35.22 15.61
CA LYS A 247 -24.47 33.76 15.86
C LYS A 247 -25.61 33.03 15.12
N TYR A 248 -26.76 33.68 15.01
CA TYR A 248 -27.96 33.18 14.33
C TYR A 248 -28.40 34.14 13.19
N GLY A 249 -27.45 34.90 12.64
CA GLY A 249 -27.71 35.91 11.59
C GLY A 249 -27.52 35.37 10.18
N TYR A 250 -27.50 36.29 9.21
CA TYR A 250 -27.26 35.98 7.80
C TYR A 250 -25.88 35.32 7.60
N LYS A 251 -25.84 34.27 6.77
CA LYS A 251 -24.61 33.61 6.30
C LYS A 251 -24.13 34.28 5.02
N LEU A 252 -22.87 34.68 4.98
CA LEU A 252 -22.27 35.48 3.92
C LEU A 252 -20.90 34.91 3.55
N CYS A 253 -20.46 35.12 2.30
CA CYS A 253 -19.06 34.96 1.93
C CYS A 253 -18.66 36.01 0.89
N LEU A 254 -17.36 36.14 0.65
CA LEU A 254 -16.81 37.03 -0.36
C LEU A 254 -16.40 36.24 -1.59
N ARG A 255 -16.56 36.87 -2.76
CA ARG A 255 -16.03 36.37 -4.02
C ARG A 255 -15.09 37.40 -4.62
N LEU A 256 -13.85 37.00 -4.85
CA LEU A 256 -12.79 37.87 -5.37
C LEU A 256 -12.32 37.39 -6.74
N TYR A 257 -12.19 38.33 -7.68
CA TYR A 257 -11.54 38.12 -8.97
C TYR A 257 -10.24 38.91 -8.99
N LEU A 258 -9.12 38.20 -8.90
CA LEU A 258 -7.78 38.80 -8.86
C LEU A 258 -7.36 39.43 -10.19
N ASN A 259 -8.02 39.06 -11.30
CA ASN A 259 -7.81 39.64 -12.62
C ASN A 259 -9.08 40.31 -13.17
N GLY A 260 -9.98 40.71 -12.27
CA GLY A 260 -11.19 41.45 -12.58
C GLY A 260 -12.32 40.65 -13.24
N ASP A 261 -13.54 41.18 -13.12
CA ASP A 261 -14.77 40.66 -13.70
C ASP A 261 -15.62 41.80 -14.28
N GLY A 262 -16.50 41.47 -15.24
CA GLY A 262 -17.40 42.43 -15.86
C GLY A 262 -16.67 43.66 -16.43
N THR A 263 -17.08 44.86 -16.00
CA THR A 263 -16.49 46.14 -16.43
C THR A 263 -15.05 46.35 -15.95
N GLY A 264 -14.62 45.64 -14.90
CA GLY A 264 -13.26 45.71 -14.34
C GLY A 264 -12.30 44.64 -14.83
N LYS A 265 -12.74 43.79 -15.77
CA LYS A 265 -11.94 42.68 -16.29
C LYS A 265 -10.57 43.14 -16.77
N ARG A 266 -9.51 42.48 -16.28
CA ARG A 266 -8.07 42.73 -16.56
C ARG A 266 -7.54 44.11 -16.15
N THR A 267 -8.33 44.95 -15.48
CA THR A 267 -7.92 46.30 -15.09
C THR A 267 -7.99 46.53 -13.59
N HIS A 268 -8.97 45.92 -12.93
CA HIS A 268 -9.23 46.08 -11.50
C HIS A 268 -9.33 44.71 -10.82
N LEU A 269 -9.07 44.68 -9.51
CA LEU A 269 -9.62 43.68 -8.62
C LEU A 269 -11.14 43.91 -8.56
N SER A 270 -11.90 42.82 -8.66
CA SER A 270 -13.35 42.85 -8.49
C SER A 270 -13.74 42.05 -7.26
N LEU A 271 -14.47 42.68 -6.34
CA LEU A 271 -14.84 42.10 -5.05
C LEU A 271 -16.35 42.17 -4.84
N PHE A 272 -16.92 41.03 -4.48
CA PHE A 272 -18.36 40.86 -4.33
C PHE A 272 -18.68 40.18 -3.01
N ILE A 273 -19.86 40.50 -2.46
CA ILE A 273 -20.48 39.74 -1.38
C ILE A 273 -21.48 38.76 -1.96
N VAL A 274 -21.63 37.63 -1.28
CA VAL A 274 -22.57 36.57 -1.62
C VAL A 274 -23.42 36.30 -0.39
N VAL A 275 -24.73 36.43 -0.55
CA VAL A 275 -25.69 35.95 0.45
C VAL A 275 -25.84 34.44 0.26
N MET A 276 -25.53 33.69 1.31
CA MET A 276 -25.63 32.24 1.34
C MET A 276 -26.86 31.81 2.13
N ARG A 277 -27.38 30.62 1.83
CA ARG A 277 -28.46 30.02 2.63
C ARG A 277 -27.95 29.67 4.03
N GLY A 278 -28.55 30.30 5.04
CA GLY A 278 -28.29 30.04 6.45
C GLY A 278 -29.36 29.16 7.09
N GLU A 279 -28.99 28.50 8.18
CA GLU A 279 -29.90 27.64 8.96
C GLU A 279 -31.09 28.42 9.57
N TYR A 280 -30.88 29.71 9.86
CA TYR A 280 -31.86 30.57 10.54
C TYR A 280 -32.56 31.56 9.61
N ASP A 281 -32.42 31.42 8.29
CA ASP A 281 -32.98 32.35 7.30
C ASP A 281 -34.49 32.56 7.42
N ALA A 282 -35.22 31.58 7.97
CA ALA A 282 -36.66 31.68 8.22
C ALA A 282 -37.04 32.73 9.28
N LEU A 283 -36.10 33.11 10.15
CA LEU A 283 -36.30 34.05 11.25
C LEU A 283 -35.80 35.47 10.92
N LEU A 284 -35.06 35.62 9.82
CA LEU A 284 -34.41 36.87 9.45
C LEU A 284 -35.31 37.71 8.53
N PRO A 285 -35.23 39.05 8.59
CA PRO A 285 -35.96 39.90 7.66
C PRO A 285 -35.39 39.78 6.24
N TRP A 286 -36.25 39.86 5.23
CA TRP A 286 -35.85 39.83 3.82
C TRP A 286 -36.54 40.94 3.02
N PRO A 287 -35.90 41.48 1.96
CA PRO A 287 -34.54 41.21 1.49
C PRO A 287 -33.44 41.71 2.44
N PHE A 288 -32.20 41.22 2.30
CA PHE A 288 -31.02 41.68 3.04
C PHE A 288 -30.73 43.16 2.78
N ARG A 289 -30.58 43.98 3.83
CA ARG A 289 -30.52 45.46 3.74
C ARG A 289 -29.28 46.10 4.32
N ASN A 290 -28.47 45.32 5.04
CA ASN A 290 -27.35 45.83 5.82
C ASN A 290 -26.30 46.45 4.89
N LYS A 291 -25.76 47.61 5.27
CA LYS A 291 -24.69 48.27 4.51
C LYS A 291 -23.45 47.38 4.52
N VAL A 292 -22.84 47.19 3.35
CA VAL A 292 -21.63 46.39 3.18
C VAL A 292 -20.47 47.34 2.87
N THR A 293 -19.36 47.19 3.60
CA THR A 293 -18.13 47.95 3.40
C THR A 293 -16.99 46.98 3.12
N PHE A 294 -16.31 47.14 2.00
CA PHE A 294 -15.09 46.43 1.65
C PHE A 294 -13.86 47.30 1.88
N MET A 295 -12.77 46.67 2.32
CA MET A 295 -11.48 47.31 2.48
C MET A 295 -10.37 46.41 1.98
N LEU A 296 -9.46 46.96 1.19
CA LEU A 296 -8.15 46.38 0.93
C LEU A 296 -7.15 47.06 1.88
N LEU A 297 -6.61 46.29 2.81
CA LEU A 297 -5.77 46.84 3.87
C LEU A 297 -4.35 47.08 3.38
N ASP A 298 -3.84 48.26 3.68
CA ASP A 298 -2.42 48.60 3.59
C ASP A 298 -1.73 48.13 4.87
N GLN A 299 -0.78 47.21 4.74
CA GLN A 299 -0.12 46.54 5.88
C GLN A 299 0.89 47.44 6.61
N ASN A 300 1.18 48.63 6.10
CA ASN A 300 1.93 49.68 6.80
C ASN A 300 0.98 50.68 7.48
N ASN A 301 -0.32 50.37 7.54
CA ASN A 301 -1.36 51.20 8.16
C ASN A 301 -1.39 52.64 7.63
N ARG A 302 -1.12 52.81 6.32
CA ARG A 302 -1.23 54.09 5.62
C ARG A 302 -2.70 54.33 5.22
N GLU A 303 -2.96 54.38 3.93
CA GLU A 303 -4.31 54.55 3.38
C GLU A 303 -4.84 53.19 2.94
N HIS A 304 -5.98 52.77 3.47
CA HIS A 304 -6.71 51.60 2.99
C HIS A 304 -7.58 51.99 1.81
N ALA A 305 -7.74 51.11 0.82
CA ALA A 305 -8.73 51.31 -0.23
C ALA A 305 -10.09 50.82 0.27
N ILE A 306 -11.08 51.69 0.31
CA ILE A 306 -12.39 51.44 0.90
C ILE A 306 -13.48 51.69 -0.14
N ASP A 307 -14.43 50.78 -0.22
CA ASP A 307 -15.66 50.98 -0.99
C ASP A 307 -16.84 50.43 -0.20
N ALA A 308 -18.01 51.07 -0.30
CA ALA A 308 -19.19 50.69 0.46
C ALA A 308 -20.46 50.91 -0.35
N PHE A 309 -21.40 49.99 -0.19
CA PHE A 309 -22.70 50.09 -0.84
C PHE A 309 -23.82 49.62 0.07
N ARG A 310 -25.04 50.06 -0.26
CA ARG A 310 -26.28 49.52 0.33
C ARG A 310 -26.91 48.55 -0.68
N PRO A 311 -27.31 47.34 -0.26
CA PRO A 311 -27.98 46.38 -1.13
C PRO A 311 -29.18 46.98 -1.87
N ASP A 312 -29.29 46.68 -3.17
CA ASP A 312 -30.49 46.99 -3.95
C ASP A 312 -31.59 45.97 -3.63
N LEU A 313 -32.66 46.45 -3.00
CA LEU A 313 -33.76 45.59 -2.54
C LEU A 313 -34.54 44.91 -3.67
N SER A 314 -34.41 45.41 -4.91
CA SER A 314 -35.03 44.80 -6.09
C SER A 314 -34.16 43.69 -6.70
N SER A 315 -32.88 43.63 -6.35
CA SER A 315 -31.94 42.64 -6.89
C SER A 315 -32.20 41.25 -6.30
N ALA A 316 -32.13 40.23 -7.16
CA ALA A 316 -32.18 38.82 -6.76
C ALA A 316 -31.04 38.44 -5.79
N SER A 317 -29.92 39.16 -5.83
CA SER A 317 -28.72 38.90 -5.01
C SER A 317 -28.99 38.96 -3.51
N PHE A 318 -29.99 39.76 -3.10
CA PHE A 318 -30.28 40.05 -1.69
C PHE A 318 -31.64 39.50 -1.23
N GLN A 319 -32.35 38.77 -2.09
CA GLN A 319 -33.56 38.04 -1.70
C GLN A 319 -33.20 36.84 -0.83
N ARG A 320 -34.19 36.27 -0.14
CA ARG A 320 -34.00 35.03 0.62
C ARG A 320 -33.47 33.91 -0.29
N PRO A 321 -32.31 33.31 0.00
CA PRO A 321 -31.73 32.26 -0.83
C PRO A 321 -32.66 31.07 -1.04
N GLN A 322 -32.82 30.67 -2.29
CA GLN A 322 -33.54 29.45 -2.69
C GLN A 322 -32.57 28.29 -3.02
N SER A 323 -31.31 28.63 -3.31
CA SER A 323 -30.17 27.73 -3.52
C SER A 323 -29.13 27.94 -2.41
N GLU A 324 -28.00 27.24 -2.46
CA GLU A 324 -26.93 27.41 -1.46
C GLU A 324 -26.35 28.84 -1.44
N THR A 325 -26.31 29.50 -2.61
CA THR A 325 -25.78 30.86 -2.77
C THR A 325 -26.58 31.65 -3.79
N ASN A 326 -26.84 32.92 -3.49
CA ASN A 326 -27.36 33.87 -4.48
C ASN A 326 -26.28 34.31 -5.47
N VAL A 327 -26.70 35.07 -6.49
CA VAL A 327 -25.77 35.77 -7.39
C VAL A 327 -24.96 36.80 -6.60
N ALA A 328 -23.65 36.85 -6.86
CA ALA A 328 -22.75 37.77 -6.18
C ALA A 328 -23.03 39.23 -6.59
N SER A 329 -22.92 40.18 -5.65
CA SER A 329 -23.11 41.60 -5.89
C SER A 329 -22.06 42.43 -5.15
N GLY A 330 -21.62 43.55 -5.72
CA GLY A 330 -20.51 44.33 -5.17
C GLY A 330 -19.82 45.20 -6.22
N CYS A 331 -18.49 45.28 -6.12
CA CYS A 331 -17.70 46.33 -6.75
C CYS A 331 -16.81 45.72 -7.86
N PRO A 332 -17.23 45.76 -9.14
CA PRO A 332 -16.41 45.26 -10.25
C PRO A 332 -15.13 46.09 -10.45
N LEU A 333 -15.15 47.38 -10.09
CA LEU A 333 -14.01 48.30 -10.18
C LEU A 333 -13.42 48.62 -8.79
N PHE A 334 -13.34 47.63 -7.90
CA PHE A 334 -12.97 47.85 -6.50
C PHE A 334 -11.57 48.46 -6.33
N PHE A 335 -10.56 47.93 -7.02
CA PHE A 335 -9.19 48.46 -6.88
C PHE A 335 -8.34 48.28 -8.14
N PRO A 336 -7.68 49.31 -8.69
CA PRO A 336 -6.87 49.19 -9.90
C PRO A 336 -5.67 48.24 -9.71
N LEU A 337 -5.49 47.28 -10.61
CA LEU A 337 -4.38 46.31 -10.54
C LEU A 337 -3.01 46.99 -10.61
N SER A 338 -2.90 48.10 -11.35
CA SER A 338 -1.67 48.89 -11.46
C SER A 338 -1.20 49.46 -10.12
N ARG A 339 -2.10 49.66 -9.15
CA ARG A 339 -1.76 50.17 -7.81
C ARG A 339 -1.47 49.06 -6.80
N LEU A 340 -1.78 47.80 -7.11
CA LEU A 340 -1.71 46.69 -6.16
C LEU A 340 -0.28 46.39 -5.71
N GLN A 341 0.67 46.48 -6.65
CA GLN A 341 2.11 46.31 -6.40
C GLN A 341 2.86 47.65 -6.33
N SER A 342 2.14 48.75 -6.05
CA SER A 342 2.78 50.07 -5.96
C SER A 342 3.76 50.11 -4.78
N PRO A 343 5.00 50.57 -4.95
CA PRO A 343 5.97 50.66 -3.85
C PRO A 343 5.59 51.69 -2.77
N ARG A 344 4.58 52.53 -3.03
CA ARG A 344 4.10 53.54 -2.06
C ARG A 344 3.18 52.96 -0.98
N HIS A 345 2.60 51.80 -1.25
CA HIS A 345 1.61 51.13 -0.39
C HIS A 345 2.03 49.69 -0.13
N ALA A 346 1.57 49.13 0.98
CA ALA A 346 1.83 47.74 1.35
C ALA A 346 0.55 46.89 1.27
N TYR A 347 -0.18 46.97 0.15
CA TYR A 347 -1.37 46.14 -0.09
C TYR A 347 -1.01 44.65 -0.24
N VAL A 348 0.14 44.39 -0.88
CA VAL A 348 0.75 43.06 -0.94
C VAL A 348 2.12 43.14 -0.27
N LYS A 349 2.32 42.32 0.76
CA LYS A 349 3.59 42.18 1.49
C LYS A 349 3.77 40.71 1.84
N ASP A 350 4.99 40.19 1.72
CA ASP A 350 5.30 38.77 1.94
C ASP A 350 4.34 37.84 1.17
N ASP A 351 4.11 38.18 -0.10
CA ASP A 351 3.19 37.50 -1.03
C ASP A 351 1.77 37.28 -0.48
N THR A 352 1.33 38.20 0.39
CA THR A 352 0.07 38.12 1.13
C THR A 352 -0.68 39.46 1.07
N MET A 353 -2.00 39.42 0.97
CA MET A 353 -2.89 40.58 1.07
C MET A 353 -4.04 40.30 2.04
N PHE A 354 -4.67 41.37 2.55
CA PHE A 354 -5.78 41.29 3.49
C PHE A 354 -6.98 42.08 2.98
N LEU A 355 -8.12 41.40 2.87
CA LEU A 355 -9.41 42.02 2.59
C LEU A 355 -10.26 42.02 3.84
N LYS A 356 -10.83 43.16 4.19
CA LYS A 356 -11.78 43.28 5.30
C LYS A 356 -13.17 43.57 4.73
N CYS A 357 -14.17 42.88 5.24
CA CYS A 357 -15.58 43.17 5.01
C CYS A 357 -16.23 43.54 6.34
N ILE A 358 -17.04 44.58 6.34
CA ILE A 358 -17.83 45.01 7.49
C ILE A 358 -19.28 45.13 7.02
N VAL A 359 -20.16 44.36 7.65
CA VAL A 359 -21.60 44.41 7.45
C VAL A 359 -22.19 45.13 8.65
N GLU A 360 -22.81 46.28 8.42
CA GLU A 360 -23.41 47.10 9.47
C GLU A 360 -24.58 46.34 10.10
N THR A 361 -24.40 45.91 11.35
CA THR A 361 -25.44 45.24 12.14
C THR A 361 -26.21 46.29 12.93
N SER A 362 -27.53 46.28 12.80
CA SER A 362 -28.41 47.05 13.68
C SER A 362 -28.38 46.37 15.04
N ALA A 363 -27.60 46.90 15.99
CA ALA A 363 -27.64 46.48 17.38
C ALA A 363 -28.96 46.92 18.04
#